data_AF-A0A366MKA2-F1
#
_entry.id   AF-A0A366MKA2-F1
#
_cell.length_a   1.000
_cell.length_b   1.000
_cell.length_c   1.000
_cell.angle_alpha   90.00
_cell.angle_beta   90.00
_cell.angle_gamma   90.00
#
_symmetry.space_group_name_H-M   'P 1'
#
loop_
_entity.id
_entity.type
_entity.pdbx_description
1 polymer ?
#
loop_
_entity_poly.entity_id
_entity_poly.type
_entity_poly.pdbx_seq_one_letter_code
_entity_poly.pdbx_strand_id
1 'polypeptide(L)'
;MIVYKVSLNDTKAFLSELNCDRGGISIMSKKAKIHTLFIKDLHVGAANILKQDALSIGADLAVPNGVIIAKDKYVNVLLIGSTKHFEILSKKELAQPFGLKELAKKLKDFLKEQNYTTKIMGVLNANEDSFFKNSRFDNKVASHKIEEMIEDGANIIDIGAVSSRPGSLPVSEDEELNRIKDIIQTIYKNKYFEKVDFSIDSYSPKVIEFVLEHGFKIVNDITGLENDEVCKLVAKYDAQAVIMHMQNNQTNMQNNPYYEDVIAEINVFFSERIEKAKSFGVNDIILDVGIGFGKTLEHNLLLLKNLEHFKHFGYKLLIGASRKSMIDMITPTFIEDRLPGTIAIHLEALKYGASIIRCHDVKEHYQAIKVFEAIEKIN
;
A
#
# COMPACT_ATOMS: atom_id res chain seq x y z
N MET A 1 10.73 20.17 38.76
CA MET A 1 9.81 19.59 37.77
C MET A 1 10.55 19.54 36.44
N ILE A 2 10.72 18.36 35.86
CA ILE A 2 11.33 18.18 34.54
C ILE A 2 10.19 17.99 33.53
N VAL A 3 10.21 18.72 32.43
CA VAL A 3 9.18 18.69 31.39
C VAL A 3 9.85 18.53 30.04
N TYR A 4 9.41 17.56 29.25
CA TYR A 4 9.86 17.35 27.87
C TYR A 4 8.73 16.75 27.03
N LYS A 5 8.84 16.90 25.71
CA LYS A 5 7.89 16.33 24.75
C LYS A 5 8.24 14.87 24.49
N VAL A 6 7.23 13.99 24.52
CA VAL A 6 7.35 12.57 24.18
C VAL A 6 6.73 12.29 22.81
N SER A 7 7.25 11.27 22.12
CA SER A 7 6.63 10.68 20.94
C SER A 7 5.98 9.38 21.36
N LEU A 8 4.68 9.21 21.10
CA LEU A 8 3.92 8.05 21.56
C LEU A 8 3.43 7.26 20.35
N ASN A 9 4.05 6.10 20.12
CA ASN A 9 3.61 5.16 19.09
C ASN A 9 2.56 4.20 19.64
N ASP A 10 2.67 3.80 20.91
CA ASP A 10 1.64 3.07 21.64
C ASP A 10 1.22 3.84 22.91
N THR A 11 0.20 4.69 22.75
CA THR A 11 -0.36 5.45 23.87
C THR A 11 -0.92 4.55 24.99
N LYS A 12 -1.44 3.36 24.66
CA LYS A 12 -2.02 2.48 25.69
C LYS A 12 -0.92 1.85 26.55
N ALA A 13 0.17 1.41 25.92
CA ALA A 13 1.34 0.89 26.63
C ALA A 13 1.91 1.95 27.58
N PHE A 14 2.17 3.16 27.09
CA PHE A 14 2.72 4.24 27.90
C PHE A 14 1.81 4.62 29.10
N LEU A 15 0.50 4.74 28.89
CA LEU A 15 -0.43 5.02 29.99
C LEU A 15 -0.50 3.86 31.01
N SER A 16 -0.28 2.62 30.56
CA SER A 16 -0.20 1.46 31.45
C SER A 16 1.05 1.49 32.32
N GLU A 17 2.20 1.90 31.77
CA GLU A 17 3.45 2.08 32.51
C GLU A 17 3.34 3.18 33.57
N LEU A 18 2.53 4.21 33.31
CA LEU A 18 2.16 5.23 34.30
C LEU A 18 1.18 4.72 35.38
N ASN A 19 0.77 3.45 35.35
CA ASN A 19 -0.21 2.85 36.25
C ASN A 19 -1.59 3.55 36.23
N CYS A 20 -2.01 4.03 35.06
CA CYS A 20 -3.36 4.60 34.90
C CYS A 20 -4.44 3.52 35.04
N ASP A 21 -5.65 3.89 35.48
CA ASP A 21 -6.81 2.99 35.48
C ASP A 21 -7.16 2.51 34.06
N ARG A 22 -7.62 1.26 33.92
CA ARG A 22 -7.92 0.64 32.62
C ARG A 22 -9.03 1.37 31.86
N GLY A 23 -10.07 1.83 32.56
CA GLY A 23 -11.13 2.63 31.97
C GLY A 23 -10.60 3.98 31.47
N GLY A 24 -9.74 4.61 32.26
CA GLY A 24 -8.99 5.81 31.89
C GLY A 24 -8.15 5.62 30.62
N ILE A 25 -7.36 4.55 30.54
CA ILE A 25 -6.52 4.21 29.38
C ILE A 25 -7.36 4.12 28.10
N SER A 26 -8.47 3.39 28.14
CA SER A 26 -9.36 3.20 26.98
C SER A 26 -9.95 4.51 26.46
N ILE A 27 -10.26 5.45 27.37
CA ILE A 27 -10.80 6.77 27.00
C ILE A 27 -9.70 7.71 26.51
N MET A 28 -8.56 7.75 27.19
CA MET A 28 -7.47 8.68 26.89
C MET A 28 -6.71 8.31 25.62
N SER A 29 -6.49 7.03 25.36
CA SER A 29 -5.78 6.60 24.15
C SER A 29 -6.47 7.08 22.87
N LYS A 30 -7.81 7.11 22.86
CA LYS A 30 -8.60 7.61 21.73
C LYS A 30 -8.51 9.13 21.52
N LYS A 31 -7.97 9.87 22.49
CA LYS A 31 -7.74 11.32 22.37
C LYS A 31 -6.34 11.67 21.87
N ALA A 32 -5.40 10.72 21.90
CA ALA A 32 -4.00 10.97 21.55
C ALA A 32 -3.75 11.03 20.04
N LYS A 33 -4.49 10.24 19.26
CA LYS A 33 -4.40 10.27 17.79
C LYS A 33 -5.36 11.32 17.21
N ILE A 34 -4.81 12.25 16.43
CA ILE A 34 -5.54 13.26 15.67
C ILE A 34 -5.67 12.80 14.22
N HIS A 35 -6.87 12.99 13.66
CA HIS A 35 -7.21 12.74 12.27
C HIS A 35 -7.56 14.06 11.60
N THR A 36 -7.15 14.19 10.34
CA THR A 36 -7.43 15.34 9.49
C THR A 36 -7.96 14.82 8.16
N LEU A 37 -9.24 15.08 7.87
CA LEU A 37 -9.89 14.67 6.63
C LEU A 37 -10.29 15.87 5.79
N PHE A 38 -9.80 15.91 4.56
CA PHE A 38 -10.28 16.84 3.55
C PHE A 38 -11.49 16.23 2.85
N ILE A 39 -12.62 16.94 2.90
CA ILE A 39 -13.89 16.49 2.32
C ILE A 39 -14.23 17.46 1.19
N LYS A 40 -14.21 16.95 -0.04
CA LYS A 40 -14.57 17.71 -1.23
C LYS A 40 -16.07 17.68 -1.50
N ASP A 41 -16.56 18.75 -2.12
CA ASP A 41 -17.91 18.88 -2.67
C ASP A 41 -19.03 18.57 -1.66
N LEU A 42 -18.84 18.97 -0.40
CA LEU A 42 -19.85 18.79 0.64
C LEU A 42 -20.97 19.79 0.44
N HIS A 43 -22.22 19.33 0.44
CA HIS A 43 -23.37 20.22 0.37
C HIS A 43 -23.34 21.24 1.52
N VAL A 44 -23.63 22.52 1.25
CA VAL A 44 -23.47 23.59 2.24
C VAL A 44 -24.35 23.41 3.50
N GLY A 45 -25.52 22.78 3.33
CA GLY A 45 -26.35 22.35 4.47
C GLY A 45 -25.67 21.28 5.32
N ALA A 46 -24.98 20.32 4.70
CA ALA A 46 -24.19 19.32 5.41
C ALA A 46 -22.98 19.96 6.12
N ALA A 47 -22.31 20.92 5.48
CA ALA A 47 -21.18 21.63 6.08
C ALA A 47 -21.59 22.40 7.35
N ASN A 48 -22.75 23.06 7.34
CA ASN A 48 -23.28 23.75 8.53
C ASN A 48 -23.61 22.79 9.67
N ILE A 49 -24.30 21.66 9.37
CA ILE A 49 -24.62 20.63 10.37
C ILE A 49 -23.34 20.04 10.95
N LEU A 50 -22.43 19.57 10.08
CA LEU A 50 -21.18 18.94 10.51
C LEU A 50 -20.31 19.91 11.31
N LYS A 51 -20.29 21.21 10.95
CA LYS A 51 -19.57 22.24 11.73
C LYS A 51 -20.11 22.33 13.15
N GLN A 52 -21.43 22.40 13.31
CA GLN A 52 -22.07 22.47 14.63
C GLN A 52 -21.84 21.18 15.43
N ASP A 53 -21.99 20.03 14.79
CA ASP A 53 -21.79 18.73 15.44
C ASP A 53 -20.33 18.50 15.85
N ALA A 54 -19.36 18.90 15.03
CA ALA A 54 -17.94 18.88 15.37
C ALA A 54 -17.62 19.79 16.56
N LEU A 55 -18.05 21.05 16.53
CA LEU A 55 -17.81 22.01 17.61
C LEU A 55 -18.46 21.56 18.93
N SER A 56 -19.64 20.94 18.88
CA SER A 56 -20.36 20.45 20.07
C SER A 56 -19.58 19.41 20.89
N ILE A 57 -18.58 18.76 20.29
CA ILE A 57 -17.74 17.73 20.92
C ILE A 57 -16.26 18.14 21.04
N GLY A 58 -15.91 19.39 20.72
CA GLY A 58 -14.54 19.90 20.76
C GLY A 58 -13.67 19.50 19.57
N ALA A 59 -14.28 19.08 18.45
CA ALA A 59 -13.61 18.92 17.17
C ALA A 59 -13.75 20.20 16.33
N ASP A 60 -12.99 20.29 15.24
CA ASP A 60 -13.02 21.43 14.34
C ASP A 60 -13.37 21.02 12.92
N LEU A 61 -14.18 21.84 12.26
CA LEU A 61 -14.38 21.77 10.81
C LEU A 61 -14.00 23.13 10.21
N ALA A 62 -12.94 23.19 9.42
CA ALA A 62 -12.64 24.39 8.64
C ALA A 62 -13.58 24.43 7.43
N VAL A 63 -14.20 25.59 7.22
CA VAL A 63 -15.15 25.83 6.12
C VAL A 63 -14.79 27.16 5.43
N PRO A 64 -15.07 27.32 4.12
CA PRO A 64 -14.81 28.57 3.43
C PRO A 64 -15.77 29.68 3.90
N ASN A 65 -15.40 30.94 3.61
CA ASN A 65 -16.28 32.07 3.85
C ASN A 65 -17.57 31.92 3.02
N GLY A 66 -18.71 32.32 3.58
CA GLY A 66 -20.01 32.26 2.91
C GLY A 66 -20.85 31.02 3.23
N VAL A 67 -20.32 30.02 3.94
CA VAL A 67 -21.08 28.82 4.32
C VAL A 67 -22.30 29.14 5.18
N ILE A 68 -22.19 30.12 6.09
CA ILE A 68 -23.30 30.52 6.96
C ILE A 68 -24.46 31.18 6.20
N ILE A 69 -24.17 31.85 5.09
CA ILE A 69 -25.16 32.46 4.19
C ILE A 69 -25.47 31.59 2.98
N ALA A 70 -24.98 30.34 2.96
CA ALA A 70 -25.12 29.40 1.85
C ALA A 70 -24.72 29.99 0.47
N LYS A 71 -23.63 30.77 0.44
CA LYS A 71 -23.15 31.46 -0.78
C LYS A 71 -22.95 30.48 -1.95
N ASP A 72 -22.28 29.37 -1.67
CA ASP A 72 -21.98 28.32 -2.63
C ASP A 72 -22.72 27.04 -2.22
N LYS A 73 -23.30 26.31 -3.18
CA LYS A 73 -24.10 25.10 -2.90
C LYS A 73 -23.24 23.94 -2.39
N TYR A 74 -22.02 23.81 -2.87
CA TYR A 74 -21.05 22.78 -2.49
C TYR A 74 -19.74 23.45 -2.08
N VAL A 75 -19.13 22.91 -1.02
CA VAL A 75 -17.92 23.48 -0.42
C VAL A 75 -16.93 22.39 -0.01
N ASN A 76 -15.65 22.72 -0.09
CA ASN A 76 -14.58 21.87 0.43
C ASN A 76 -14.30 22.22 1.89
N VAL A 77 -14.19 21.21 2.76
CA VAL A 77 -14.03 21.40 4.20
C VAL A 77 -12.90 20.52 4.75
N LEU A 78 -12.32 20.93 5.88
CA LEU A 78 -11.29 20.16 6.58
C LEU A 78 -11.77 19.79 7.98
N LEU A 79 -12.04 18.51 8.21
CA LEU A 79 -12.44 17.99 9.51
C LEU A 79 -11.20 17.58 10.32
N ILE A 80 -11.05 18.14 11.51
CA ILE A 80 -9.94 17.90 12.43
C ILE A 80 -10.50 17.40 13.75
N GLY A 81 -10.04 16.24 14.22
CA GLY A 81 -10.50 15.70 15.49
C GLY A 81 -9.74 14.46 15.92
N SER A 82 -9.88 14.09 17.18
CA SER A 82 -9.29 12.84 17.69
C SER A 82 -10.06 11.60 17.22
N THR A 83 -9.51 10.39 17.40
CA THR A 83 -10.23 9.13 17.19
C THR A 83 -11.59 9.15 17.93
N LYS A 84 -11.62 9.67 19.16
CA LYS A 84 -12.86 9.84 19.93
C LYS A 84 -13.86 10.77 19.24
N HIS A 85 -13.41 11.88 18.65
CA HIS A 85 -14.31 12.80 17.95
C HIS A 85 -14.96 12.14 16.75
N PHE A 86 -14.18 11.42 15.93
CA PHE A 86 -14.67 10.70 14.76
C PHE A 86 -15.63 9.56 15.14
N GLU A 87 -15.39 8.85 16.26
CA GLU A 87 -16.33 7.84 16.78
C GLU A 87 -17.71 8.44 17.14
N ILE A 88 -17.73 9.68 17.63
CA ILE A 88 -18.99 10.35 17.98
C ILE A 88 -19.66 10.89 16.70
N LEU A 89 -18.91 11.56 15.83
CA LEU A 89 -19.44 12.10 14.57
C LEU A 89 -20.00 10.99 13.67
N SER A 90 -19.28 9.87 13.50
CA SER A 90 -19.76 8.72 12.72
C SER A 90 -21.09 8.13 13.23
N LYS A 91 -21.51 8.41 14.47
CA LYS A 91 -22.82 8.05 14.99
C LYS A 91 -23.85 9.16 14.80
N LYS A 92 -23.49 10.41 15.09
CA LYS A 92 -24.39 11.57 14.96
C LYS A 92 -24.82 11.78 13.51
N GLU A 93 -23.87 11.70 12.58
CA GLU A 93 -24.11 11.99 11.17
C GLU A 93 -25.00 10.95 10.45
N LEU A 94 -25.23 9.76 11.03
CA LEU A 94 -26.08 8.71 10.44
C LEU A 94 -27.53 9.13 10.26
N ALA A 95 -28.03 10.00 11.13
CA ALA A 95 -29.40 10.51 11.12
C ALA A 95 -29.54 11.83 10.34
N GLN A 96 -28.42 12.41 9.87
CA GLN A 96 -28.40 13.74 9.28
C GLN A 96 -28.66 13.71 7.76
N PRO A 97 -29.30 14.75 7.20
CA PRO A 97 -29.61 14.86 5.78
C PRO A 97 -28.39 15.20 4.92
N PHE A 98 -28.61 15.53 3.64
CA PHE A 98 -27.60 16.07 2.73
C PHE A 98 -26.38 15.16 2.49
N GLY A 99 -26.57 13.83 2.58
CA GLY A 99 -25.50 12.85 2.36
C GLY A 99 -24.58 12.60 3.55
N LEU A 100 -24.83 13.23 4.71
CA LEU A 100 -24.03 13.01 5.93
C LEU A 100 -24.07 11.56 6.42
N LYS A 101 -25.14 10.82 6.13
CA LYS A 101 -25.19 9.37 6.36
C LYS A 101 -24.06 8.60 5.67
N GLU A 102 -23.69 8.97 4.43
CA GLU A 102 -22.59 8.31 3.72
C GLU A 102 -21.23 8.77 4.26
N LEU A 103 -21.10 10.05 4.63
CA LEU A 103 -19.92 10.53 5.35
C LEU A 103 -19.72 9.77 6.66
N ALA A 104 -20.79 9.52 7.42
CA ALA A 104 -20.75 8.79 8.68
C ALA A 104 -20.12 7.38 8.53
N LYS A 105 -20.47 6.67 7.45
CA LYS A 105 -19.87 5.38 7.11
C LYS A 105 -18.39 5.52 6.79
N LYS A 106 -18.02 6.49 5.95
CA LYS A 106 -16.60 6.77 5.61
C LYS A 106 -15.78 7.11 6.84
N LEU A 107 -16.29 7.95 7.75
CA LEU A 107 -15.62 8.26 9.02
C LEU A 107 -15.33 6.99 9.83
N LYS A 108 -16.25 6.02 9.82
CA LYS A 108 -16.05 4.73 10.50
C LYS A 108 -14.95 3.90 9.86
N ASP A 109 -14.79 3.96 8.54
CA ASP A 109 -13.73 3.24 7.84
C ASP A 109 -12.33 3.76 8.22
N PHE A 110 -12.17 5.08 8.39
CA PHE A 110 -10.91 5.68 8.87
C PHE A 110 -10.58 5.34 10.34
N LEU A 111 -11.52 4.80 11.11
CA LEU A 111 -11.29 4.36 12.49
C LEU A 111 -10.84 2.90 12.60
N LYS A 112 -10.85 2.16 11.50
CA LYS A 112 -10.36 0.78 11.49
C LYS A 112 -8.84 0.79 11.68
N GLU A 113 -8.39 0.33 12.85
CA GLU A 113 -6.97 0.07 13.09
C GLU A 113 -6.64 -1.34 12.60
N GLN A 114 -5.73 -1.41 11.64
CA GLN A 114 -5.12 -2.66 11.21
C GLN A 114 -3.61 -2.54 11.31
N ASN A 115 -3.03 -3.46 12.06
CA ASN A 115 -1.60 -3.58 12.25
C ASN A 115 -1.18 -4.89 11.63
N TYR A 116 -0.61 -4.80 10.45
CA TYR A 116 0.02 -5.93 9.78
C TYR A 116 1.49 -5.98 10.17
N THR A 117 2.04 -7.18 10.30
CA THR A 117 3.48 -7.36 10.45
C THR A 117 4.17 -6.87 9.18
N THR A 118 5.23 -6.08 9.34
CA THR A 118 6.10 -5.66 8.24
C THR A 118 6.69 -6.87 7.54
N LYS A 119 6.54 -6.95 6.22
CA LYS A 119 7.16 -7.96 5.36
C LYS A 119 8.09 -7.31 4.34
N ILE A 120 9.20 -7.98 4.07
CA ILE A 120 10.09 -7.65 2.95
C ILE A 120 9.77 -8.58 1.79
N MET A 121 9.45 -7.97 0.64
CA MET A 121 9.27 -8.64 -0.64
C MET A 121 10.52 -8.38 -1.49
N GLY A 122 11.39 -9.37 -1.60
CA GLY A 122 12.58 -9.28 -2.44
C GLY A 122 12.24 -9.53 -3.91
N VAL A 123 12.81 -8.75 -4.82
CA VAL A 123 12.59 -8.89 -6.28
C VAL A 123 13.62 -9.83 -6.89
N LEU A 124 13.14 -10.84 -7.63
CA LEU A 124 13.96 -11.79 -8.37
C LEU A 124 13.58 -11.75 -9.86
N ASN A 125 14.40 -11.08 -10.66
CA ASN A 125 14.14 -10.93 -12.10
C ASN A 125 14.63 -12.16 -12.87
N ALA A 126 13.71 -13.02 -13.31
CA ALA A 126 14.04 -14.26 -14.01
C ALA A 126 14.68 -14.02 -15.39
N ASN A 127 14.67 -12.80 -15.93
CA ASN A 127 15.34 -12.44 -17.19
C ASN A 127 16.78 -11.95 -17.02
N GLU A 128 17.37 -12.03 -15.83
CA GLU A 128 18.78 -11.66 -15.65
C GLU A 128 19.69 -12.58 -16.45
N ASP A 129 20.59 -12.00 -17.25
CA ASP A 129 21.57 -12.73 -18.06
C ASP A 129 22.38 -13.74 -17.23
N SER A 130 22.55 -13.47 -15.94
CA SER A 130 23.23 -14.36 -14.99
C SER A 130 22.55 -15.74 -14.82
N PHE A 131 21.25 -15.85 -15.06
CA PHE A 131 20.54 -17.12 -15.03
C PHE A 131 20.72 -17.93 -16.30
N PHE A 132 21.09 -17.31 -17.41
CA PHE A 132 21.19 -17.95 -18.72
C PHE A 132 22.62 -17.94 -19.24
N LYS A 133 23.47 -18.83 -18.70
CA LYS A 133 24.84 -19.00 -19.21
C LYS A 133 24.82 -19.85 -20.49
N ASN A 134 25.32 -19.31 -21.60
CA ASN A 134 25.30 -19.97 -22.92
C ASN A 134 23.91 -20.45 -23.36
N SER A 135 22.86 -19.66 -23.10
CA SER A 135 21.46 -20.02 -23.38
C SER A 135 20.91 -21.24 -22.62
N ARG A 136 21.58 -21.67 -21.54
CA ARG A 136 21.08 -22.70 -20.62
C ARG A 136 20.84 -22.11 -19.24
N PHE A 137 19.71 -22.46 -18.63
CA PHE A 137 19.38 -22.06 -17.28
C PHE A 137 20.35 -22.67 -16.26
N ASP A 138 20.92 -21.84 -15.38
CA ASP A 138 21.78 -22.28 -14.29
C ASP A 138 21.01 -22.34 -12.97
N ASN A 139 20.50 -23.55 -12.67
CA ASN A 139 19.79 -23.86 -11.43
C ASN A 139 20.57 -23.45 -10.17
N LYS A 140 21.92 -23.48 -10.20
CA LYS A 140 22.73 -23.17 -9.02
C LYS A 140 22.72 -21.67 -8.72
N VAL A 141 22.80 -20.83 -9.75
CA VAL A 141 22.75 -19.37 -9.59
C VAL A 141 21.39 -18.94 -9.05
N ALA A 142 20.30 -19.48 -9.60
CA ALA A 142 18.94 -19.20 -9.11
C ALA A 142 18.74 -19.67 -7.66
N SER A 143 19.16 -20.89 -7.33
CA SER A 143 19.09 -21.43 -5.96
C SER A 143 19.87 -20.57 -4.96
N HIS A 144 21.10 -20.17 -5.33
CA HIS A 144 21.95 -19.36 -4.45
C HIS A 144 21.33 -17.99 -4.15
N LYS A 145 20.78 -17.30 -5.15
CA LYS A 145 20.10 -16.01 -4.93
C LYS A 145 18.86 -16.15 -4.05
N ILE A 146 18.07 -17.20 -4.24
CA ILE A 146 16.90 -17.46 -3.41
C ILE A 146 17.33 -17.71 -1.96
N GLU A 147 18.37 -18.53 -1.75
CA GLU A 147 18.92 -18.80 -0.42
C GLU A 147 19.46 -17.53 0.24
N GLU A 148 20.20 -16.71 -0.50
CA GLU A 148 20.71 -15.41 -0.03
C GLU A 148 19.56 -14.48 0.39
N MET A 149 18.52 -14.33 -0.42
CA MET A 149 17.35 -13.49 -0.07
C MET A 149 16.63 -14.00 1.19
N ILE A 150 16.55 -15.32 1.38
CA ILE A 150 15.97 -15.92 2.59
C ILE A 150 16.86 -15.59 3.81
N GLU A 151 18.17 -15.76 3.69
CA GLU A 151 19.14 -15.45 4.76
C GLU A 151 19.16 -13.96 5.11
N ASP A 152 19.01 -13.09 4.11
CA ASP A 152 18.92 -11.64 4.26
C ASP A 152 17.58 -11.16 4.84
N GLY A 153 16.61 -12.07 5.01
CA GLY A 153 15.36 -11.81 5.74
C GLY A 153 14.14 -11.49 4.87
N ALA A 154 14.14 -11.88 3.58
CA ALA A 154 12.94 -11.79 2.75
C ALA A 154 11.81 -12.66 3.34
N ASN A 155 10.62 -12.09 3.45
CA ASN A 155 9.40 -12.81 3.81
C ASN A 155 8.62 -13.29 2.58
N ILE A 156 8.80 -12.57 1.47
CA ILE A 156 8.22 -12.86 0.18
C ILE A 156 9.32 -12.74 -0.88
N ILE A 157 9.35 -13.63 -1.86
CA ILE A 157 10.18 -13.48 -3.06
C ILE A 157 9.24 -13.32 -4.26
N ASP A 158 9.35 -12.19 -4.93
CA ASP A 158 8.53 -11.83 -6.10
C ASP A 158 9.33 -12.07 -7.38
N ILE A 159 8.82 -12.97 -8.22
CA ILE A 159 9.48 -13.40 -9.44
C ILE A 159 8.84 -12.70 -10.63
N GLY A 160 9.63 -12.00 -11.44
CA GLY A 160 9.18 -11.41 -12.71
C GLY A 160 10.03 -11.88 -13.88
N ALA A 161 9.41 -12.36 -14.96
CA ALA A 161 10.11 -12.73 -16.21
C ALA A 161 10.07 -11.64 -17.28
N VAL A 162 9.18 -10.67 -17.11
CA VAL A 162 8.99 -9.56 -18.04
C VAL A 162 9.24 -8.27 -17.29
N SER A 163 10.06 -7.41 -17.89
CA SER A 163 10.29 -6.08 -17.35
C SER A 163 9.00 -5.27 -17.43
N SER A 164 8.49 -4.80 -16.29
CA SER A 164 7.38 -3.84 -16.20
C SER A 164 7.85 -2.37 -16.28
N ARG A 165 9.13 -2.15 -16.62
CA ARG A 165 9.71 -0.80 -16.78
C ARG A 165 9.00 -0.04 -17.93
N PRO A 166 8.83 1.29 -17.82
CA PRO A 166 8.24 2.09 -18.89
C PRO A 166 8.91 1.83 -20.25
N GLY A 167 8.09 1.56 -21.27
CA GLY A 167 8.56 1.32 -22.65
C GLY A 167 9.05 -0.09 -22.96
N SER A 168 8.90 -1.05 -22.04
CA SER A 168 9.13 -2.46 -22.37
C SER A 168 8.10 -2.99 -23.37
N LEU A 169 8.56 -3.88 -24.25
CA LEU A 169 7.67 -4.58 -25.19
C LEU A 169 7.00 -5.77 -24.47
N PRO A 170 5.71 -6.02 -24.75
CA PRO A 170 5.04 -7.21 -24.25
C PRO A 170 5.71 -8.46 -24.83
N VAL A 171 5.82 -9.48 -24.00
CA VAL A 171 6.35 -10.79 -24.35
C VAL A 171 5.15 -11.75 -24.49
N SER A 172 5.23 -12.73 -25.40
CA SER A 172 4.16 -13.73 -25.52
C SER A 172 4.05 -14.57 -24.24
N GLU A 173 2.85 -15.06 -23.92
CA GLU A 173 2.64 -15.91 -22.73
C GLU A 173 3.54 -17.17 -22.74
N ASP A 174 3.80 -17.72 -23.93
CA ASP A 174 4.69 -18.89 -24.10
C ASP A 174 6.14 -18.55 -23.77
N GLU A 175 6.62 -17.39 -24.21
CA GLU A 175 7.98 -16.96 -23.93
C GLU A 175 8.16 -16.58 -22.45
N GLU A 176 7.19 -15.89 -21.85
CA GLU A 176 7.19 -15.62 -20.40
C GLU A 176 7.23 -16.92 -19.59
N LEU A 177 6.37 -17.88 -19.93
CA LEU A 177 6.35 -19.19 -19.27
C LEU A 177 7.68 -19.92 -19.42
N ASN A 178 8.27 -19.93 -20.61
CA ASN A 178 9.57 -20.57 -20.85
C ASN A 178 10.70 -19.94 -20.02
N ARG A 179 10.67 -18.63 -19.77
CA ARG A 179 11.66 -17.93 -18.93
C ARG A 179 11.55 -18.31 -17.46
N ILE A 180 10.32 -18.53 -16.95
CA ILE A 180 10.13 -18.87 -15.53
C ILE A 180 10.15 -20.37 -15.24
N LYS A 181 9.87 -21.22 -16.22
CA LYS A 181 9.61 -22.65 -15.97
C LYS A 181 10.71 -23.33 -15.16
N ASP A 182 11.97 -23.10 -15.53
CA ASP A 182 13.11 -23.76 -14.88
C ASP A 182 13.37 -23.22 -13.45
N ILE A 183 13.13 -21.92 -13.21
CA ILE A 183 13.25 -21.33 -11.87
C ILE A 183 12.14 -21.84 -10.94
N ILE A 184 10.90 -21.95 -11.43
CA ILE A 184 9.76 -22.49 -10.67
C ILE A 184 9.98 -23.97 -10.34
N GLN A 185 10.47 -24.77 -11.29
CA GLN A 185 10.83 -26.16 -11.04
C GLN A 185 11.95 -26.30 -10.00
N THR A 186 12.94 -25.41 -10.04
CA THR A 186 14.02 -25.36 -9.04
C THR A 186 13.45 -25.05 -7.65
N ILE A 187 12.57 -24.05 -7.54
CA ILE A 187 11.89 -23.69 -6.30
C ILE A 187 11.10 -24.85 -5.73
N TYR A 188 10.31 -25.52 -6.58
CA TYR A 188 9.48 -26.64 -6.18
C TYR A 188 10.31 -27.84 -5.74
N LYS A 189 11.34 -28.21 -6.51
CA LYS A 189 12.22 -29.36 -6.22
C LYS A 189 13.00 -29.18 -4.90
N ASN A 190 13.49 -27.97 -4.65
CA ASN A 190 14.23 -27.63 -3.43
C ASN A 190 13.32 -27.27 -2.25
N LYS A 191 11.99 -27.27 -2.46
CA LYS A 191 10.97 -26.97 -1.45
C LYS A 191 11.13 -25.60 -0.78
N TYR A 192 11.59 -24.59 -1.52
CA TYR A 192 11.78 -23.25 -0.94
C TYR A 192 10.46 -22.62 -0.47
N PHE A 193 9.31 -23.03 -1.03
CA PHE A 193 7.98 -22.59 -0.61
C PHE A 193 7.63 -22.96 0.85
N GLU A 194 8.40 -23.85 1.49
CA GLU A 194 8.28 -24.14 2.93
C GLU A 194 8.98 -23.09 3.81
N LYS A 195 9.87 -22.27 3.23
CA LYS A 195 10.70 -21.27 3.94
C LYS A 195 10.24 -19.83 3.74
N VAL A 196 9.70 -19.52 2.57
CA VAL A 196 9.30 -18.16 2.17
C VAL A 196 8.07 -18.20 1.28
N ASP A 197 7.22 -17.17 1.34
CA ASP A 197 6.10 -17.04 0.41
C ASP A 197 6.63 -16.62 -0.96
N PHE A 198 6.08 -17.21 -2.03
CA PHE A 198 6.43 -16.81 -3.40
C PHE A 198 5.29 -16.05 -4.07
N SER A 199 5.68 -14.96 -4.74
CA SER A 199 4.84 -14.08 -5.54
C SER A 199 5.26 -14.14 -7.01
N ILE A 200 4.29 -14.04 -7.91
CA ILE A 200 4.52 -13.93 -9.36
C ILE A 200 4.10 -12.54 -9.84
N ASP A 201 5.03 -11.79 -10.44
CA ASP A 201 4.77 -10.51 -11.13
C ASP A 201 4.38 -10.81 -12.59
N SER A 202 3.09 -11.10 -12.79
CA SER A 202 2.52 -11.44 -14.10
C SER A 202 1.02 -11.14 -14.17
N TYR A 203 0.53 -10.91 -15.38
CA TYR A 203 -0.89 -10.76 -15.73
C TYR A 203 -1.36 -11.85 -16.71
N SER A 204 -0.50 -12.81 -17.06
CA SER A 204 -0.80 -13.92 -17.97
C SER A 204 -1.50 -15.06 -17.22
N PRO A 205 -2.77 -15.40 -17.54
CA PRO A 205 -3.47 -16.50 -16.89
C PRO A 205 -2.71 -17.82 -16.97
N LYS A 206 -2.04 -18.09 -18.10
CA LYS A 206 -1.24 -19.29 -18.32
C LYS A 206 -0.06 -19.40 -17.37
N VAL A 207 0.65 -18.29 -17.15
CA VAL A 207 1.78 -18.21 -16.22
C VAL A 207 1.30 -18.34 -14.79
N ILE A 208 0.23 -17.62 -14.45
CA ILE A 208 -0.35 -17.61 -13.11
C ILE A 208 -0.85 -19.00 -12.71
N GLU A 209 -1.60 -19.68 -13.58
CA GLU A 209 -2.07 -21.05 -13.29
C GLU A 209 -0.90 -22.00 -13.06
N PHE A 210 0.13 -21.95 -13.91
CA PHE A 210 1.32 -22.78 -13.77
C PHE A 210 2.01 -22.59 -12.41
N VAL A 211 2.24 -21.36 -11.96
CA VAL A 211 2.95 -21.16 -10.68
C VAL A 211 2.10 -21.48 -9.46
N LEU A 212 0.78 -21.24 -9.52
CA LEU A 212 -0.15 -21.60 -8.45
C LEU A 212 -0.21 -23.12 -8.25
N GLU A 213 -0.14 -23.91 -9.33
CA GLU A 213 0.02 -25.37 -9.26
C GLU A 213 1.34 -25.81 -8.60
N HIS A 214 2.34 -24.93 -8.54
CA HIS A 214 3.67 -25.19 -7.97
C HIS A 214 3.91 -24.49 -6.63
N GLY A 215 2.84 -24.17 -5.89
CA GLY A 215 2.91 -23.73 -4.50
C GLY A 215 3.10 -22.23 -4.29
N PHE A 216 3.03 -21.42 -5.34
CA PHE A 216 2.95 -19.97 -5.19
C PHE A 216 1.62 -19.59 -4.53
N LYS A 217 1.65 -18.54 -3.72
CA LYS A 217 0.48 -18.10 -2.94
C LYS A 217 0.07 -16.67 -3.23
N ILE A 218 0.90 -15.91 -3.95
CA ILE A 218 0.69 -14.50 -4.19
C ILE A 218 0.75 -14.25 -5.70
N VAL A 219 -0.26 -13.56 -6.23
CA VAL A 219 -0.29 -13.07 -7.61
C VAL A 219 -0.15 -11.56 -7.57
N ASN A 220 0.97 -11.04 -8.06
CA ASN A 220 1.23 -9.63 -8.19
C ASN A 220 0.82 -9.13 -9.58
N ASP A 221 -0.47 -8.80 -9.74
CA ASP A 221 -1.02 -8.34 -11.00
C ASP A 221 -0.97 -6.80 -11.08
N ILE A 222 0.04 -6.32 -11.82
CA ILE A 222 0.24 -4.89 -12.07
C ILE A 222 -0.85 -4.22 -12.91
N THR A 223 -1.78 -4.97 -13.50
CA THR A 223 -2.97 -4.44 -14.18
C THR A 223 -4.15 -4.22 -13.23
N GLY A 224 -4.02 -4.68 -11.97
CA GLY A 224 -5.03 -4.50 -10.93
C GLY A 224 -6.23 -5.42 -11.09
N LEU A 225 -6.02 -6.68 -11.46
CA LEU A 225 -7.06 -7.68 -11.68
C LEU A 225 -8.06 -7.27 -12.77
N GLU A 226 -7.55 -6.68 -13.85
CA GLU A 226 -8.37 -6.30 -15.00
C GLU A 226 -8.93 -7.54 -15.72
N ASN A 227 -8.17 -8.63 -15.77
CA ASN A 227 -8.57 -9.87 -16.43
C ASN A 227 -9.39 -10.78 -15.50
N ASP A 228 -10.62 -11.11 -15.92
CA ASP A 228 -11.53 -11.98 -15.15
C ASP A 228 -10.98 -13.41 -14.96
N GLU A 229 -10.19 -13.93 -15.91
CA GLU A 229 -9.55 -15.24 -15.76
C GLU A 229 -8.51 -15.24 -14.64
N VAL A 230 -7.78 -14.13 -14.47
CA VAL A 230 -6.85 -13.98 -13.33
C VAL A 230 -7.62 -13.99 -12.02
N CYS A 231 -8.74 -13.27 -11.92
CA CYS A 231 -9.61 -13.32 -10.73
C CYS A 231 -10.08 -14.74 -10.41
N LYS A 232 -10.53 -15.48 -11.43
CA LYS A 232 -10.98 -16.88 -11.28
C LYS A 232 -9.86 -17.79 -10.78
N LEU A 233 -8.64 -17.64 -11.32
CA LEU A 233 -7.48 -18.41 -10.88
C LEU A 233 -7.11 -18.09 -9.44
N VAL A 234 -7.01 -16.82 -9.09
CA VAL A 234 -6.72 -16.40 -7.71
C VAL A 234 -7.74 -16.99 -6.73
N ALA A 235 -9.04 -16.91 -7.05
CA ALA A 235 -10.09 -17.49 -6.22
C ALA A 235 -10.05 -19.03 -6.17
N LYS A 236 -9.80 -19.70 -7.31
CA LYS A 236 -9.69 -21.17 -7.42
C LYS A 236 -8.61 -21.74 -6.51
N TYR A 237 -7.48 -21.04 -6.38
CA TYR A 237 -6.32 -21.48 -5.60
C TYR A 237 -6.22 -20.83 -4.21
N ASP A 238 -7.23 -20.05 -3.79
CA ASP A 238 -7.22 -19.28 -2.53
C ASP A 238 -5.92 -18.45 -2.36
N ALA A 239 -5.47 -17.86 -3.47
CA ALA A 239 -4.26 -17.05 -3.52
C ALA A 239 -4.53 -15.61 -3.06
N GLN A 240 -3.49 -14.97 -2.55
CA GLN A 240 -3.48 -13.53 -2.26
C GLN A 240 -3.21 -12.75 -3.56
N ALA A 241 -3.98 -11.69 -3.82
CA ALA A 241 -3.77 -10.83 -4.98
C ALA A 241 -3.23 -9.45 -4.59
N VAL A 242 -2.20 -8.98 -5.29
CA VAL A 242 -1.79 -7.57 -5.26
C VAL A 242 -2.57 -6.84 -6.36
N ILE A 243 -3.32 -5.81 -5.96
CA ILE A 243 -3.98 -4.87 -6.86
C ILE A 243 -3.12 -3.61 -6.93
N MET A 244 -2.41 -3.43 -8.03
CA MET A 244 -1.63 -2.21 -8.26
C MET A 244 -2.39 -1.20 -9.11
N HIS A 245 -2.29 0.07 -8.76
CA HIS A 245 -2.81 1.17 -9.58
C HIS A 245 -1.78 1.67 -10.62
N MET A 246 -2.18 1.70 -11.89
CA MET A 246 -1.42 2.28 -12.99
C MET A 246 -2.38 3.07 -13.90
N GLN A 247 -1.98 4.29 -14.30
CA GLN A 247 -2.69 5.04 -15.33
C GLN A 247 -2.17 4.65 -16.72
N ASN A 248 -3.10 4.48 -17.66
CA ASN A 248 -2.85 3.95 -19.01
C ASN A 248 -2.24 2.53 -18.96
N ASN A 249 -1.31 2.21 -19.88
CA ASN A 249 -0.63 0.93 -19.93
C ASN A 249 0.91 1.10 -19.87
N GLN A 250 1.64 -0.01 -19.75
CA GLN A 250 3.10 0.00 -19.57
C GLN A 250 3.87 0.79 -20.65
N THR A 251 3.34 0.84 -21.87
CA THR A 251 4.00 1.49 -23.02
C THR A 251 3.79 3.00 -23.07
N ASN A 252 2.71 3.51 -22.48
CA ASN A 252 2.31 4.92 -22.58
C ASN A 252 1.99 5.60 -21.23
N MET A 253 2.15 4.90 -20.10
CA MET A 253 1.84 5.44 -18.77
C MET A 253 2.58 6.73 -18.45
N GLN A 254 3.82 6.90 -18.93
CA GLN A 254 4.61 8.11 -18.70
C GLN A 254 4.34 9.24 -19.69
N ASN A 255 3.44 9.06 -20.66
CA ASN A 255 3.13 10.07 -21.65
C ASN A 255 2.13 11.07 -21.06
N ASN A 256 2.67 12.16 -20.50
CA ASN A 256 1.90 13.27 -19.92
C ASN A 256 0.80 12.81 -18.92
N PRO A 257 1.16 12.07 -17.85
CA PRO A 257 0.19 11.59 -16.86
C PRO A 257 -0.48 12.77 -16.16
N TYR A 258 -1.82 12.76 -16.15
CA TYR A 258 -2.64 13.83 -15.58
C TYR A 258 -3.65 13.24 -14.60
N TYR A 259 -3.73 13.83 -13.42
CA TYR A 259 -4.76 13.56 -12.43
C TYR A 259 -5.30 14.91 -11.99
N GLU A 260 -6.62 15.01 -11.84
CA GLU A 260 -7.22 16.16 -11.15
C GLU A 260 -6.99 16.02 -9.64
N ASP A 261 -7.11 14.80 -9.12
CA ASP A 261 -6.77 14.44 -7.75
C ASP A 261 -6.34 12.97 -7.66
N VAL A 262 -5.02 12.76 -7.66
CA VAL A 262 -4.44 11.41 -7.63
C VAL A 262 -4.88 10.57 -6.42
N ILE A 263 -5.19 11.19 -5.27
CA ILE A 263 -5.66 10.45 -4.09
C ILE A 263 -7.10 9.99 -4.32
N ALA A 264 -7.96 10.90 -4.75
CA ALA A 264 -9.37 10.59 -5.00
C ALA A 264 -9.56 9.57 -6.12
N GLU A 265 -8.83 9.71 -7.22
CA GLU A 265 -8.90 8.80 -8.38
C GLU A 265 -8.42 7.39 -8.02
N ILE A 266 -7.31 7.26 -7.27
CA ILE A 266 -6.82 5.95 -6.81
C ILE A 266 -7.77 5.34 -5.77
N ASN A 267 -8.39 6.15 -4.92
CA ASN A 267 -9.40 5.68 -3.99
C ASN A 267 -10.62 5.07 -4.72
N VAL A 268 -11.10 5.73 -5.79
CA VAL A 268 -12.17 5.18 -6.63
C VAL A 268 -11.73 3.87 -7.29
N PHE A 269 -10.55 3.86 -7.91
CA PHE A 269 -9.98 2.66 -8.53
C PHE A 269 -9.93 1.47 -7.56
N PHE A 270 -9.39 1.65 -6.36
CA PHE A 270 -9.34 0.54 -5.39
C PHE A 270 -10.72 0.08 -4.96
N SER A 271 -11.67 1.00 -4.76
CA SER A 271 -13.04 0.63 -4.41
C SER A 271 -13.65 -0.31 -5.46
N GLU A 272 -13.54 0.07 -6.74
CA GLU A 272 -14.04 -0.71 -7.88
C GLU A 272 -13.32 -2.07 -8.03
N ARG A 273 -11.98 -2.08 -7.92
CA ARG A 273 -11.19 -3.31 -8.06
C ARG A 273 -11.41 -4.28 -6.88
N ILE A 274 -11.57 -3.77 -5.67
CA ILE A 274 -11.91 -4.60 -4.49
C ILE A 274 -13.30 -5.22 -4.65
N GLU A 275 -14.30 -4.45 -5.09
CA GLU A 275 -15.64 -4.98 -5.35
C GLU A 275 -15.64 -6.05 -6.45
N LYS A 276 -14.89 -5.80 -7.53
CA LYS A 276 -14.67 -6.80 -8.58
C LYS A 276 -14.02 -8.07 -8.01
N ALA A 277 -12.88 -7.96 -7.33
CA ALA A 277 -12.17 -9.10 -6.77
C ALA A 277 -13.09 -9.96 -5.87
N LYS A 278 -13.88 -9.30 -5.01
CA LYS A 278 -14.86 -9.98 -4.14
C LYS A 278 -15.96 -10.71 -4.91
N SER A 279 -16.42 -10.18 -6.04
CA SER A 279 -17.47 -10.84 -6.84
C SER A 279 -16.99 -12.16 -7.46
N PHE A 280 -15.68 -12.34 -7.64
CA PHE A 280 -15.04 -13.60 -8.03
C PHE A 280 -14.66 -14.51 -6.85
N GLY A 281 -14.84 -14.04 -5.60
CA GLY A 281 -14.46 -14.79 -4.40
C GLY A 281 -13.03 -14.56 -3.90
N VAL A 282 -12.32 -13.56 -4.43
CA VAL A 282 -10.98 -13.17 -3.94
C VAL A 282 -11.11 -12.35 -2.67
N ASN A 283 -10.65 -12.90 -1.54
CA ASN A 283 -10.79 -12.28 -0.21
C ASN A 283 -9.47 -11.73 0.36
N ASP A 284 -8.33 -12.30 -0.02
CA ASP A 284 -7.02 -11.85 0.46
C ASP A 284 -6.37 -10.90 -0.55
N ILE A 285 -6.38 -9.60 -0.23
CA ILE A 285 -5.95 -8.53 -1.12
C ILE A 285 -4.83 -7.72 -0.47
N ILE A 286 -3.86 -7.32 -1.29
CA ILE A 286 -2.83 -6.31 -1.02
C ILE A 286 -3.06 -5.15 -1.99
N LEU A 287 -2.96 -3.90 -1.52
CA LEU A 287 -3.07 -2.72 -2.38
C LEU A 287 -1.68 -2.10 -2.61
N ASP A 288 -1.38 -1.75 -3.86
CA ASP A 288 -0.20 -0.96 -4.23
C ASP A 288 -0.63 0.29 -5.02
N VAL A 289 -0.26 1.48 -4.52
CA VAL A 289 -0.58 2.76 -5.18
C VAL A 289 0.18 2.97 -6.50
N GLY A 290 1.14 2.10 -6.81
CA GLY A 290 1.90 2.05 -8.04
C GLY A 290 2.82 3.24 -8.19
N ILE A 291 3.71 3.46 -7.22
CA ILE A 291 4.72 4.55 -7.28
C ILE A 291 5.50 4.45 -8.59
N GLY A 292 5.59 5.53 -9.36
CA GLY A 292 6.31 5.55 -10.64
C GLY A 292 5.59 4.87 -11.82
N PHE A 293 4.33 4.45 -11.66
CA PHE A 293 3.52 3.89 -12.75
C PHE A 293 2.46 4.90 -13.22
N GLY A 294 2.81 5.68 -14.25
CA GLY A 294 1.96 6.70 -14.84
C GLY A 294 1.64 7.85 -13.91
N LYS A 295 2.69 8.43 -13.30
CA LYS A 295 2.59 9.44 -12.24
C LYS A 295 3.78 10.38 -12.31
N THR A 296 3.54 11.69 -12.15
CA THR A 296 4.61 12.70 -12.03
C THR A 296 5.35 12.54 -10.70
N LEU A 297 6.48 13.23 -10.53
CA LEU A 297 7.18 13.29 -9.24
C LEU A 297 6.25 13.78 -8.12
N GLU A 298 5.48 14.84 -8.38
CA GLU A 298 4.55 15.43 -7.41
C GLU A 298 3.47 14.42 -6.99
N HIS A 299 2.88 13.68 -7.93
CA HIS A 299 1.90 12.63 -7.62
C HIS A 299 2.50 11.54 -6.71
N ASN A 300 3.73 11.08 -7.02
CA ASN A 300 4.40 10.06 -6.21
C ASN A 300 4.70 10.56 -4.78
N LEU A 301 5.17 11.80 -4.64
CA LEU A 301 5.42 12.41 -3.33
C LEU A 301 4.12 12.61 -2.54
N LEU A 302 3.03 13.02 -3.19
CA LEU A 302 1.74 13.19 -2.55
C LEU A 302 1.18 11.85 -2.06
N LEU A 303 1.35 10.77 -2.83
CA LEU A 303 0.95 9.42 -2.44
C LEU A 303 1.73 8.90 -1.24
N LEU A 304 3.06 9.06 -1.22
CA LEU A 304 3.89 8.66 -0.07
C LEU A 304 3.48 9.44 1.19
N LYS A 305 3.29 10.75 1.07
CA LYS A 305 2.91 11.63 2.19
C LYS A 305 1.52 11.31 2.76
N ASN A 306 0.59 10.86 1.93
CA ASN A 306 -0.79 10.58 2.33
C ASN A 306 -1.13 9.09 2.28
N LEU A 307 -0.13 8.20 2.36
CA LEU A 307 -0.33 6.75 2.23
C LEU A 307 -1.31 6.20 3.27
N GLU A 308 -1.33 6.79 4.47
CA GLU A 308 -2.23 6.40 5.57
C GLU A 308 -3.71 6.44 5.14
N HIS A 309 -4.06 7.30 4.19
CA HIS A 309 -5.41 7.38 3.63
C HIS A 309 -5.92 6.00 3.20
N PHE A 310 -5.11 5.19 2.50
CA PHE A 310 -5.53 3.92 1.92
C PHE A 310 -5.74 2.80 2.95
N LYS A 311 -5.35 3.00 4.22
CA LYS A 311 -5.62 2.02 5.29
C LYS A 311 -7.10 1.82 5.57
N HIS A 312 -7.96 2.80 5.24
CA HIS A 312 -9.40 2.70 5.50
C HIS A 312 -10.07 1.53 4.74
N PHE A 313 -9.48 1.09 3.61
CA PHE A 313 -9.92 -0.10 2.89
C PHE A 313 -9.78 -1.39 3.70
N GLY A 314 -8.86 -1.39 4.65
CA GLY A 314 -8.65 -2.52 5.55
C GLY A 314 -7.88 -3.68 4.93
N TYR A 315 -6.90 -3.39 4.07
CA TYR A 315 -5.98 -4.35 3.47
C TYR A 315 -4.53 -3.95 3.72
N LYS A 316 -3.61 -4.91 3.51
CA LYS A 316 -2.17 -4.65 3.51
C LYS A 316 -1.82 -3.66 2.39
N LEU A 317 -0.90 -2.75 2.69
CA LEU A 317 -0.34 -1.83 1.70
C LEU A 317 1.07 -2.29 1.32
N LEU A 318 1.33 -2.36 0.02
CA LEU A 318 2.63 -2.66 -0.57
C LEU A 318 3.19 -1.40 -1.25
N ILE A 319 4.48 -1.15 -1.06
CA ILE A 319 5.20 -0.09 -1.75
C ILE A 319 6.45 -0.64 -2.42
N GLY A 320 6.49 -0.51 -3.76
CA GLY A 320 7.67 -0.76 -4.57
C GLY A 320 8.25 0.53 -5.15
N ALA A 321 9.20 1.15 -4.46
CA ALA A 321 9.89 2.36 -4.89
C ALA A 321 11.41 2.16 -5.10
N SER A 322 11.89 0.92 -5.05
CA SER A 322 13.31 0.60 -5.12
C SER A 322 13.98 1.07 -6.41
N ARG A 323 15.02 1.90 -6.26
CA ARG A 323 15.88 2.45 -7.32
C ARG A 323 15.14 3.23 -8.42
N LYS A 324 13.89 3.66 -8.17
CA LYS A 324 13.06 4.36 -9.17
C LYS A 324 13.61 5.74 -9.54
N SER A 325 13.28 6.18 -10.77
CA SER A 325 13.70 7.47 -11.34
C SER A 325 13.27 8.69 -10.52
N MET A 326 12.23 8.57 -9.68
CA MET A 326 11.83 9.66 -8.79
C MET A 326 12.97 10.11 -7.86
N ILE A 327 13.88 9.22 -7.48
CA ILE A 327 15.03 9.56 -6.63
C ILE A 327 15.98 10.49 -7.41
N ASP A 328 16.26 10.17 -8.67
CA ASP A 328 17.09 10.96 -9.57
C ASP A 328 16.49 12.33 -9.90
N MET A 329 15.16 12.41 -10.00
CA MET A 329 14.44 13.68 -10.17
C MET A 329 14.56 14.61 -8.94
N ILE A 330 14.81 14.06 -7.75
CA ILE A 330 15.01 14.84 -6.50
C ILE A 330 16.50 15.14 -6.30
N THR A 331 17.35 14.13 -6.46
CA THR A 331 18.79 14.20 -6.32
C THR A 331 19.45 13.44 -7.48
N PRO A 332 20.05 14.12 -8.47
CA PRO A 332 20.63 13.47 -9.63
C PRO A 332 21.59 12.35 -9.26
N THR A 333 21.33 11.12 -9.73
CA THR A 333 22.05 9.92 -9.30
C THR A 333 21.84 8.73 -10.24
N PHE A 334 22.89 7.92 -10.40
CA PHE A 334 22.84 6.66 -11.15
C PHE A 334 22.02 5.60 -10.42
N ILE A 335 21.52 4.59 -11.13
CA ILE A 335 20.61 3.58 -10.57
C ILE A 335 21.27 2.81 -9.41
N GLU A 336 22.56 2.58 -9.53
CA GLU A 336 23.42 1.85 -8.60
C GLU A 336 23.53 2.57 -7.25
N ASP A 337 23.48 3.90 -7.27
CA ASP A 337 23.68 4.79 -6.12
C ASP A 337 22.38 5.20 -5.42
N ARG A 338 21.22 4.68 -5.86
CA ARG A 338 19.88 5.05 -5.34
C ARG A 338 19.48 4.36 -4.03
N LEU A 339 20.33 3.50 -3.46
CA LEU A 339 19.98 2.75 -2.24
C LEU A 339 19.61 3.68 -1.06
N PRO A 340 20.37 4.74 -0.73
CA PRO A 340 20.00 5.62 0.39
C PRO A 340 18.63 6.29 0.20
N GLY A 341 18.35 6.80 -1.00
CA GLY A 341 17.05 7.38 -1.33
C GLY A 341 15.91 6.36 -1.29
N THR A 342 16.19 5.12 -1.70
CA THR A 342 15.24 4.01 -1.63
C THR A 342 14.86 3.68 -0.18
N ILE A 343 15.85 3.56 0.70
CA ILE A 343 15.62 3.28 2.13
C ILE A 343 14.80 4.42 2.75
N ALA A 344 15.13 5.67 2.46
CA ALA A 344 14.39 6.83 2.97
C ALA A 344 12.90 6.79 2.57
N ILE A 345 12.60 6.48 1.31
CA ILE A 345 11.22 6.34 0.83
C ILE A 345 10.49 5.20 1.54
N HIS A 346 11.12 4.04 1.66
CA HIS A 346 10.46 2.86 2.26
C HIS A 346 10.23 3.00 3.77
N LEU A 347 11.15 3.62 4.52
CA LEU A 347 10.93 3.89 5.95
C LEU A 347 9.79 4.89 6.17
N GLU A 348 9.70 5.94 5.35
CA GLU A 348 8.59 6.90 5.44
C GLU A 348 7.26 6.24 5.03
N ALA A 349 7.28 5.32 4.05
CA ALA A 349 6.11 4.53 3.69
C ALA A 349 5.63 3.63 4.85
N LEU A 350 6.53 2.96 5.58
CA LEU A 350 6.18 2.16 6.76
C LEU A 350 5.53 3.03 7.84
N LYS A 351 6.08 4.22 8.10
CA LYS A 351 5.53 5.19 9.04
C LYS A 351 4.10 5.61 8.69
N TYR A 352 3.78 5.75 7.40
CA TYR A 352 2.41 6.03 6.93
C TYR A 352 1.57 4.78 6.62
N GLY A 353 2.01 3.60 7.07
CA GLY A 353 1.18 2.40 7.11
C GLY A 353 1.38 1.38 6.00
N ALA A 354 2.45 1.49 5.20
CA ALA A 354 2.91 0.35 4.41
C ALA A 354 3.18 -0.85 5.34
N SER A 355 2.86 -2.04 4.84
CA SER A 355 3.11 -3.31 5.55
C SER A 355 4.01 -4.25 4.75
N ILE A 356 4.17 -4.00 3.45
CA ILE A 356 5.04 -4.77 2.58
C ILE A 356 5.93 -3.81 1.81
N ILE A 357 7.24 -4.05 1.86
CA ILE A 357 8.22 -3.27 1.09
C ILE A 357 8.79 -4.16 -0.01
N ARG A 358 8.63 -3.75 -1.27
CA ARG A 358 9.18 -4.45 -2.43
C ARG A 358 10.52 -3.83 -2.83
N CYS A 359 11.62 -4.59 -2.68
CA CYS A 359 12.98 -4.07 -2.89
C CYS A 359 13.94 -5.07 -3.57
N HIS A 360 15.02 -4.54 -4.13
CA HIS A 360 16.13 -5.34 -4.67
C HIS A 360 17.15 -5.69 -3.56
N ASP A 361 17.46 -4.72 -2.70
CA ASP A 361 18.53 -4.80 -1.68
C ASP A 361 17.97 -5.32 -0.35
N VAL A 362 17.66 -6.63 -0.26
CA VAL A 362 16.93 -7.23 0.88
C VAL A 362 17.66 -7.01 2.20
N LYS A 363 18.98 -7.27 2.24
CA LYS A 363 19.81 -7.18 3.45
C LYS A 363 19.77 -5.80 4.10
N GLU A 364 19.95 -4.77 3.29
CA GLU A 364 19.98 -3.39 3.76
C GLU A 364 18.59 -2.92 4.21
N HIS A 365 17.53 -3.38 3.53
CA HIS A 365 16.16 -3.14 3.98
C HIS A 365 15.86 -3.87 5.28
N TYR A 366 16.31 -5.11 5.45
CA TYR A 366 16.15 -5.85 6.69
C TYR A 366 16.80 -5.11 7.86
N GLN A 367 18.05 -4.67 7.70
CA GLN A 367 18.74 -3.89 8.73
C GLN A 367 18.01 -2.58 9.03
N ALA A 368 17.66 -1.79 8.01
CA ALA A 368 16.98 -0.51 8.17
C ALA A 368 15.62 -0.66 8.89
N ILE A 369 14.83 -1.65 8.48
CA ILE A 369 13.52 -1.94 9.07
C ILE A 369 13.67 -2.41 10.52
N LYS A 370 14.65 -3.26 10.83
CA LYS A 370 14.87 -3.71 12.22
C LYS A 370 15.26 -2.57 13.15
N VAL A 371 16.10 -1.64 12.69
CA VAL A 371 16.43 -0.42 13.45
C VAL A 371 15.20 0.46 13.62
N PHE A 372 14.43 0.69 12.57
CA PHE A 372 13.18 1.46 12.61
C PHE A 372 12.17 0.85 13.60
N GLU A 373 11.91 -0.46 13.53
CA GLU A 373 11.02 -1.17 14.45
C GLU A 373 11.50 -1.11 15.91
N ALA A 374 12.82 -1.12 16.15
CA ALA A 374 13.38 -1.00 17.49
C ALA A 374 13.16 0.39 18.09
N ILE A 375 13.28 1.45 17.28
CA ILE A 375 12.96 2.83 17.68
C ILE A 375 11.45 2.98 17.93
N GLU A 376 10.61 2.36 17.10
CA GLU A 376 9.15 2.51 17.23
C GLU A 376 8.56 1.79 18.46
N LYS A 377 9.23 0.74 18.95
CA LYS A 377 8.76 -0.10 20.08
C LYS A 377 9.04 0.49 21.46
N ILE A 378 9.96 1.44 21.59
CA ILE A 378 10.26 2.08 22.87
C ILE A 378 9.35 3.31 23.05
N ASN A 379 8.78 3.49 24.25
CA ASN A 379 7.99 4.67 24.61
C ASN A 379 8.69 5.52 25.67
#